data_AF-A0A3M2AL19-F1
#
_entry.id   AF-A0A3M2AL19-F1
#
_cell.length_a   1.000
_cell.length_b   1.000
_cell.length_c   1.000
_cell.angle_alpha   90.00
_cell.angle_beta   90.00
_cell.angle_gamma   90.00
#
_symmetry.space_group_name_H-M   'P 1'
#
loop_
_entity.id
_entity.type
_entity.pdbx_description
1 polymer ?
#
loop_
_entity_poly.entity_id
_entity_poly.type
_entity_poly.pdbx_seq_one_letter_code
_entity_poly.pdbx_strand_id
1 'polypeptide(L)' 'MNPAQRHQLARIDRALLALLDERARLLARVPAADPGRRAALDDLLRRHDGPFDPSCLAEFFAAVDRGCRPAAEEENR' A
#
# COMPACT_ATOMS: atom_id res chain seq x y z
N MET A 1 -27.16 -2.10 -0.73
CA MET A 1 -26.24 -2.56 0.33
C MET A 1 -26.89 -2.37 1.69
N ASN A 2 -27.00 -3.44 2.48
CA ASN A 2 -27.64 -3.38 3.79
C ASN A 2 -26.69 -2.75 4.85
N PRO A 3 -27.19 -2.33 6.03
CA PRO A 3 -26.37 -1.72 7.07
C PRO A 3 -25.20 -2.61 7.56
N ALA A 4 -25.40 -3.92 7.65
CA ALA A 4 -24.35 -4.85 8.09
C ALA A 4 -23.18 -4.92 7.09
N GLN A 5 -23.48 -4.97 5.79
CA GLN A 5 -22.49 -4.91 4.71
C GLN A 5 -21.68 -3.60 4.75
N ARG A 6 -22.35 -2.45 5.00
CA ARG A 6 -21.65 -1.17 5.17
C ARG A 6 -20.68 -1.17 6.35
N HIS A 7 -21.10 -1.72 7.48
CA HIS A 7 -20.20 -1.83 8.64
C HIS A 7 -19.02 -2.76 8.38
N GLN A 8 -19.25 -3.86 7.66
CA GLN A 8 -18.18 -4.77 7.28
C GLN A 8 -17.16 -4.09 6.35
N LEU A 9 -17.61 -3.35 5.33
CA LEU A 9 -16.71 -2.56 4.48
C LEU A 9 -15.92 -1.53 5.29
N ALA A 10 -16.58 -0.75 6.15
CA ALA A 10 -15.89 0.22 6.99
C ALA A 10 -14.87 -0.41 7.96
N ARG A 11 -15.04 -1.68 8.34
CA ARG A 11 -14.05 -2.41 9.14
C ARG A 11 -12.86 -2.83 8.29
N ILE A 12 -13.11 -3.29 7.05
CA ILE A 12 -12.06 -3.62 6.08
C ILE A 12 -11.23 -2.37 5.77
N ASP A 13 -11.89 -1.24 5.49
CA ASP A 13 -11.20 0.02 5.16
C ASP A 13 -10.31 0.50 6.30
N ARG A 14 -10.76 0.41 7.56
CA ARG A 14 -9.93 0.72 8.73
C ARG A 14 -8.73 -0.21 8.85
N ALA A 15 -8.89 -1.50 8.54
CA ALA A 15 -7.79 -2.44 8.55
C ALA A 15 -6.78 -2.11 7.43
N LEU A 16 -7.25 -1.74 6.24
CA LEU A 16 -6.41 -1.29 5.15
C LEU A 16 -5.59 -0.06 5.55
N LEU A 17 -6.22 0.97 6.15
CA LEU A 17 -5.51 2.16 6.63
C LEU A 17 -4.43 1.80 7.66
N ALA A 18 -4.75 0.96 8.65
CA ALA A 18 -3.77 0.54 9.65
C ALA A 18 -2.56 -0.21 9.03
N LEU A 19 -2.79 -1.03 8.00
CA LEU A 19 -1.72 -1.72 7.28
C LEU A 19 -0.85 -0.75 6.47
N LEU A 20 -1.46 0.29 5.88
CA LEU A 20 -0.72 1.34 5.17
C LEU A 20 0.15 2.16 6.13
N ASP A 21 -0.38 2.55 7.29
CA ASP A 21 0.37 3.28 8.31
C ASP A 21 1.56 2.45 8.83
N GLU A 22 1.34 1.16 9.09
CA GLU A 22 2.39 0.25 9.52
C GLU A 22 3.48 0.10 8.46
N ARG A 23 3.09 -0.02 7.18
CA ARG A 23 4.04 -0.05 6.06
C ARG A 23 4.88 1.22 5.98
N ALA A 24 4.25 2.38 6.11
CA ALA A 24 4.95 3.67 6.13
C ALA A 24 5.93 3.74 7.30
N ARG A 25 5.51 3.31 8.51
CA ARG A 25 6.36 3.24 9.71
C ARG A 25 7.59 2.34 9.51
N LEU A 26 7.42 1.18 8.88
CA LEU A 26 8.53 0.27 8.57
C LEU A 26 9.52 0.91 7.59
N LEU A 27 9.00 1.56 6.55
CA LEU A 27 9.82 2.20 5.52
C LEU A 27 10.47 3.52 5.96
N ALA A 28 9.95 4.19 7.00
CA ALA A 28 10.54 5.40 7.56
C ALA A 28 11.96 5.19 8.10
N ARG A 29 12.31 3.94 8.45
CA ARG A 29 13.63 3.56 8.97
C ARG A 29 14.60 3.05 7.90
N VAL A 30 14.11 2.89 6.67
CA VAL A 30 14.92 2.47 5.52
C VAL A 30 15.33 3.74 4.76
N PRO A 31 16.52 3.83 4.15
CA PRO A 31 16.84 4.92 3.22
C PRO A 31 16.02 4.86 1.93
N ALA A 32 15.66 5.98 1.32
CA ALA A 32 14.90 5.99 0.06
C ALA A 32 15.66 5.37 -1.12
N ALA A 33 17.00 5.53 -1.11
CA ALA A 33 17.91 5.00 -2.11
C ALA A 33 18.24 3.51 -1.94
N ASP A 34 17.75 2.85 -0.87
CA ASP A 34 18.00 1.44 -0.64
C ASP A 34 17.29 0.59 -1.73
N PRO A 35 18.02 -0.20 -2.54
CA PRO A 35 17.42 -1.05 -3.56
C PRO A 35 16.50 -2.13 -2.99
N GLY A 36 16.69 -2.52 -1.73
CA GLY A 36 15.82 -3.43 -0.98
C GLY A 36 14.60 -2.77 -0.33
N ARG A 37 14.41 -1.46 -0.48
CA ARG A 37 13.26 -0.73 0.06
C ARG A 37 11.93 -1.18 -0.56
N ARG A 38 11.94 -1.65 -1.81
CA ARG A 38 10.73 -2.08 -2.53
C ARG A 38 10.41 -3.53 -2.21
N ALA A 39 9.14 -3.80 -1.92
CA ALA A 39 8.65 -5.17 -1.89
C ALA A 39 8.77 -5.81 -3.28
N ALA A 40 8.97 -7.14 -3.33
CA ALA A 40 8.96 -7.92 -4.57
C ALA A 40 7.53 -8.07 -5.12
N LEU A 41 6.96 -6.95 -5.57
CA LEU A 41 5.55 -6.82 -5.94
C LEU A 41 5.18 -7.69 -7.15
N ASP A 42 6.09 -7.85 -8.11
CA ASP A 42 5.83 -8.61 -9.34
C ASP A 42 5.49 -10.07 -9.05
N ASP A 43 6.19 -10.72 -8.12
CA ASP A 43 5.89 -12.10 -7.72
C ASP A 43 4.57 -12.20 -6.94
N LEU A 44 4.25 -11.17 -6.13
CA LEU A 44 3.00 -11.11 -5.37
C LEU A 44 1.79 -10.96 -6.30
N LEU A 45 1.87 -10.05 -7.28
CA LEU A 45 0.80 -9.82 -8.25
C LEU A 45 0.60 -11.03 -9.16
N ARG A 46 1.68 -11.69 -9.59
CA ARG A 46 1.62 -12.90 -10.42
C ARG A 46 0.91 -14.06 -9.72
N ARG A 47 0.98 -14.14 -8.40
CA ARG A 47 0.35 -15.20 -7.59
C ARG A 47 -1.05 -14.85 -7.10
N HIS A 48 -1.54 -13.63 -7.35
CA HIS A 48 -2.87 -13.24 -6.95
C HIS A 48 -3.92 -13.90 -7.84
N ASP A 49 -4.84 -14.65 -7.23
CA ASP A 49 -5.96 -15.34 -7.87
C ASP A 49 -7.33 -14.76 -7.45
N GLY A 50 -7.30 -13.60 -6.78
CA GLY A 50 -8.50 -12.93 -6.29
C GLY A 50 -9.25 -12.16 -7.39
N PRO A 51 -10.44 -11.63 -7.06
CA PRO A 51 -11.33 -10.97 -8.01
C PRO A 51 -10.89 -9.55 -8.38
N PHE A 52 -9.77 -9.05 -7.86
CA PHE A 52 -9.27 -7.72 -8.17
C PHE A 52 -8.53 -7.73 -9.52
N ASP A 53 -8.74 -6.69 -10.32
CA ASP A 53 -8.00 -6.51 -11.57
C ASP A 53 -6.50 -6.33 -11.27
N PRO A 54 -5.61 -7.16 -11.86
CA PRO A 54 -4.17 -7.05 -11.67
C PRO A 54 -3.60 -5.67 -12.01
N SER A 55 -4.16 -4.98 -13.01
CA SER A 55 -3.73 -3.63 -13.39
C SER A 55 -4.03 -2.60 -12.30
N CYS A 56 -5.23 -2.67 -11.70
CA CYS A 56 -5.60 -1.82 -10.57
C CYS A 56 -4.72 -2.09 -9.34
N LEU A 57 -4.34 -3.35 -9.10
CA LEU A 57 -3.44 -3.68 -8.00
C LEU A 57 -2.04 -3.08 -8.22
N ALA A 58 -1.50 -3.15 -9.44
CA ALA A 58 -0.22 -2.52 -9.76
C ALA A 58 -0.26 -1.00 -9.51
N GLU A 59 -1.33 -0.32 -9.94
CA GLU A 59 -1.53 1.10 -9.68
C GLU A 59 -1.68 1.43 -8.19
N PHE A 60 -2.46 0.63 -7.47
CA PHE A 60 -2.67 0.77 -6.03
C PHE A 60 -1.33 0.67 -5.28
N PHE A 61 -0.55 -0.38 -5.50
CA PHE A 61 0.74 -0.55 -4.82
C PHE A 61 1.74 0.53 -5.21
N ALA A 62 1.72 1.01 -6.46
CA ALA A 62 2.52 2.18 -6.85
C ALA A 62 2.10 3.45 -6.11
N ALA A 63 0.80 3.66 -5.84
CA ALA A 63 0.31 4.77 -5.03
C ALA A 63 0.72 4.64 -3.56
N VAL A 64 0.62 3.44 -3.00
CA VAL A 64 1.07 3.13 -1.64
C VAL A 64 2.58 3.37 -1.48
N ASP A 65 3.39 3.03 -2.48
CA ASP A 65 4.83 3.34 -2.51
C ASP A 65 5.12 4.84 -2.48
N ARG A 66 4.34 5.65 -3.22
CA ARG A 66 4.47 7.11 -3.17
C ARG A 66 4.09 7.65 -1.80
N GLY A 67 2.99 7.17 -1.22
CA GLY A 67 2.53 7.60 0.11
C GLY A 67 3.46 7.21 1.27
N CYS A 68 4.32 6.20 1.09
CA CYS A 68 5.32 5.78 2.09
C CYS A 68 6.66 6.52 1.99
N ARG A 69 6.79 7.52 1.11
CA ARG A 69 8.00 8.36 1.05
C ARG A 69 7.99 9.39 2.17
N PRO A 70 9.11 9.62 2.87
CA PRO A 70 9.16 10.66 3.89
C PRO A 70 8.95 12.04 3.24
N ALA A 71 8.08 12.87 3.85
CA ALA A 71 7.79 14.22 3.38
C ALA A 71 9.05 15.12 3.23
N ALA A 72 10.12 14.81 3.96
CA ALA A 72 11.38 15.55 3.93
C ALA A 72 12.17 15.46 2.59
N GLU A 73 11.78 14.60 1.66
CA GLU A 73 12.40 14.52 0.32
C GLU A 73 11.68 15.40 -0.73
N GLU A 74 10.50 15.94 -0.43
CA GLU A 74 9.76 16.82 -1.36
C GLU A 74 10.21 18.29 -1.28
N GLU A 75 10.89 18.70 -0.21
CA GLU A 75 11.29 20.11 0.02
C GLU A 75 12.59 20.52 -0.71
N ASN A 76 13.26 19.58 -1.40
CA ASN A 76 14.52 19.82 -2.13
C ASN A 76 14.40 19.58 -3.65
N ARG A 77 13.21 19.76 -4.24
CA ARG A 77 12.99 19.66 -5.70
C ARG A 77 12.55 20.96 -6.34
#